data_AF-A0A1E5BI23-F1
#
_entry.id   AF-A0A1E5BI23-F1
#
_cell.length_a   1.000
_cell.length_b   1.000
_cell.length_c   1.000
_cell.angle_alpha   90.00
_cell.angle_beta   90.00
_cell.angle_gamma   90.00
#
_symmetry.space_group_name_H-M   'P 1'
#
loop_
_entity.id
_entity.type
_entity.pdbx_description
1 polymer ?
#
loop_
_entity_poly.entity_id
_entity_poly.type
_entity_poly.pdbx_seq_one_letter_code
_entity_poly.pdbx_strand_id
1 'polypeptide(L)' 'MKAVLLSAVVILVAVAINTQGLVRSLAELSAFLCVVGLVINVKRKKSDKVTLSKVKIEAEEL' A
#
# COMPACT_ATOMS: atom_id res chain seq x y z
N MET A 1 8.49 6.74 -3.23
CA MET A 1 7.42 6.24 -2.33
C MET A 1 7.31 4.71 -2.30
N LYS A 2 7.19 4.03 -3.45
CA LYS A 2 7.04 2.56 -3.50
C LYS A 2 8.20 1.79 -2.84
N ALA A 3 9.44 2.24 -3.06
CA ALA A 3 10.64 1.62 -2.51
C ALA A 3 10.71 1.67 -0.96
N VAL A 4 10.22 2.77 -0.37
CA VAL A 4 10.20 2.96 1.09
C VAL A 4 9.22 2.00 1.77
N LEU A 5 8.07 1.76 1.14
CA LEU A 5 7.10 0.77 1.63
C LEU A 5 7.66 -0.66 1.52
N LEU A 6 8.33 -0.97 0.42
CA LEU A 6 8.98 -2.26 0.24
C LEU A 6 10.07 -2.50 1.30
N SER A 7 10.94 -1.52 1.56
CA SER A 7 11.98 -1.65 2.59
C SER A 7 11.39 -1.80 4.00
N ALA A 8 10.33 -1.05 4.32
CA ALA A 8 9.66 -1.16 5.61
C ALA A 8 9.05 -2.55 5.84
N VAL A 9 8.45 -3.15 4.82
CA VAL A 9 7.90 -4.51 4.89
C VAL A 9 8.99 -5.55 5.13
N VAL A 10 10.13 -5.46 4.43
CA VAL A 10 11.25 -6.39 4.62
C VAL A 10 11.81 -6.30 6.05
N ILE A 11 11.93 -5.08 6.59
CA ILE A 11 12.40 -4.84 7.96
C ILE A 11 11.41 -5.42 8.99
N LEU A 12 10.11 -5.19 8.82
CA LEU A 12 9.07 -5.73 9.70
C LEU A 12 9.08 -7.26 9.72
N VAL A 13 9.28 -7.90 8.57
CA VAL A 13 9.41 -9.36 8.48
C VAL A 13 10.69 -9.84 9.17
N ALA A 14 11.83 -9.19 8.97
CA ALA A 14 13.09 -9.53 9.63
C ALA A 14 13.00 -9.44 11.16
N VAL A 15 12.37 -8.37 11.68
CA VAL A 15 12.13 -8.18 13.13
C VAL A 15 11.19 -9.26 13.64
N ALA A 16 10.13 -9.59 12.91
CA ALA A 16 9.20 -10.66 13.30
C ALA A 16 9.92 -12.00 13.44
N ILE A 17 10.87 -12.35 12.56
CA ILE A 17 11.54 -13.67 12.61
C ILE A 17 12.50 -13.78 13.81
N ASN A 18 13.14 -12.68 14.17
CA ASN A 18 14.12 -12.64 15.26
C ASN A 18 13.51 -12.39 16.64
N THR A 19 12.20 -12.14 16.71
CA THR A 19 11.51 -11.79 17.96
C THR A 19 10.42 -12.81 18.27
N GLN A 20 10.24 -13.10 19.56
CA GLN A 20 9.18 -14.00 20.05
C GLN A 20 8.15 -13.19 20.85
N GLY A 21 6.94 -13.71 20.99
CA GLY A 21 5.89 -13.11 21.82
C GLY A 21 5.34 -11.78 21.27
N LEU A 22 5.18 -10.78 22.13
CA LEU A 22 4.48 -9.51 21.83
C LEU A 22 5.05 -8.76 20.61
N VAL A 23 6.37 -8.79 20.42
CA VAL A 23 7.05 -8.06 19.33
C VAL A 23 6.78 -8.73 17.98
N ARG A 24 6.62 -10.06 17.94
CA ARG A 24 6.20 -10.82 16.76
C ARG A 24 4.82 -10.39 16.30
N SER A 25 3.84 -10.36 17.20
CA SER A 25 2.47 -9.94 16.88
C SER A 25 2.38 -8.47 16.47
N LEU A 26 3.17 -7.59 17.08
CA LEU A 26 3.22 -6.17 16.69
C LEU A 26 3.79 -5.99 15.28
N ALA A 27 4.83 -6.75 14.92
CA ALA A 27 5.43 -6.72 13.60
C ALA A 27 4.47 -7.29 12.52
N GLU A 28 3.78 -8.40 12.83
CA GLU A 28 2.77 -9.00 11.93
C GLU A 28 1.59 -8.05 11.69
N LEU A 29 1.08 -7.40 12.75
CA LEU A 29 0.01 -6.40 12.63
C LEU A 29 0.45 -5.20 11.78
N SER A 30 1.67 -4.72 11.99
CA SER A 30 2.24 -3.59 11.24
C SER A 30 2.42 -3.91 9.75
N ALA A 31 2.87 -5.13 9.44
CA ALA A 31 2.98 -5.61 8.07
C ALA A 31 1.59 -5.70 7.40
N PHE A 32 0.59 -6.18 8.14
CA PHE A 32 -0.79 -6.26 7.66
C PHE A 32 -1.36 -4.86 7.35
N LEU A 33 -1.18 -3.89 8.23
CA LEU A 33 -1.61 -2.50 8.00
C LEU A 33 -0.90 -1.88 6.80
N CYS A 34 0.39 -2.15 6.59
CA CYS A 34 1.13 -1.66 5.43
C CYS A 34 0.54 -2.19 4.11
N VAL A 35 0.19 -3.48 4.06
CA VAL A 35 -0.45 -4.08 2.87
C VAL A 35 -1.83 -3.50 2.64
N VAL A 36 -2.66 -3.37 3.68
CA VAL A 36 -3.99 -2.77 3.59
C VAL A 36 -3.91 -1.32 3.10
N GLY A 37 -3.03 -0.52 3.68
CA GLY A 37 -2.78 0.85 3.25
C GLY A 37 -2.31 0.94 1.79
N LEU A 38 -1.45 0.01 1.37
CA LEU A 38 -0.99 -0.09 -0.02
C LEU A 38 -2.14 -0.45 -0.97
N VAL A 39 -2.99 -1.41 -0.62
CA VAL A 39 -4.17 -1.80 -1.41
C VAL A 39 -5.14 -0.63 -1.55
N ILE A 40 -5.42 0.11 -0.46
CA ILE A 40 -6.27 1.31 -0.49
C ILE A 40 -5.66 2.39 -1.38
N ASN A 41 -4.35 2.63 -1.25
CA ASN A 41 -3.64 3.62 -2.06
C ASN A 41 -3.66 3.22 -3.56
N VAL A 42 -3.43 1.95 -3.88
CA VAL A 42 -3.53 1.41 -5.24
C VAL A 42 -4.96 1.54 -5.79
N LYS A 43 -5.99 1.22 -5.00
CA LYS A 43 -7.40 1.41 -5.40
C LYS A 43 -7.74 2.87 -5.65
N ARG A 44 -7.33 3.79 -4.77
CA ARG A 44 -7.53 5.23 -4.93
C ARG A 44 -6.85 5.74 -6.19
N LYS A 45 -5.61 5.34 -6.44
CA LYS A 45 -4.86 5.72 -7.65
C LYS A 45 -5.49 5.16 -8.93
N LYS A 46 -6.10 3.97 -8.88
CA LYS A 46 -6.85 3.40 -10.00
C LYS A 46 -8.15 4.18 -10.25
N SER A 47 -8.84 4.61 -9.19
CA SER A 47 -10.02 5.45 -9.31
C SER A 47 -9.69 6.81 -9.94
N ASP A 48 -8.64 7.48 -9.47
CA ASP A 48 -8.19 8.78 -9.98
C ASP A 48 -7.83 8.74 -11.48
N LYS A 49 -7.16 7.67 -11.92
CA LYS A 49 -6.82 7.47 -13.34
C LYS A 49 -8.04 7.18 -14.21
N VAL A 50 -9.08 6.55 -13.66
CA VAL A 50 -10.34 6.28 -14.37
C VAL A 50 -11.18 7.55 -14.52
N THR A 51 -11.23 8.41 -13.49
CA THR A 51 -11.93 9.70 -13.57
C THR A 51 -11.24 10.66 -14.54
N LEU A 52 -9.90 10.74 -14.50
CA LEU A 52 -9.14 11.60 -15.43
C LEU A 52 -9.22 11.13 -16.89
N SER A 53 -9.30 9.81 -17.11
CA SER A 53 -9.48 9.25 -18.46
C SER A 53 -10.92 9.46 -18.96
N LYS A 54 -11.93 9.39 -18.09
CA LYS A 54 -13.33 9.71 -18.45
C LYS A 54 -13.53 11.18 -18.81
N VAL A 55 -12.99 12.10 -18.02
CA VAL A 55 -13.11 13.56 -18.26
C VAL A 55 -12.43 13.98 -19.57
N LYS A 56 -11.32 13.31 -19.95
CA LYS A 56 -10.64 13.62 -21.21
C LYS A 56 -11.40 13.12 -22.45
N ILE A 57 -12.22 12.08 -22.31
CA ILE A 57 -13.04 11.55 -23.41
C ILE A 57 -14.26 12.45 -23.64
N GLU A 58 -14.92 12.95 -22.59
CA GLU A 58 -16.04 13.90 -22.74
C GLU A 58 -15.62 15.28 -23.29
N ALA A 59 -14.39 15.72 -23.02
CA ALA A 59 -13.90 17.01 -23.52
C ALA A 59 -13.42 17.00 -24.97
N GLU A 60 -13.27 15.81 -25.59
CA GLU A 60 -12.87 15.66 -27.00
C GLU A 60 -14.09 15.42 -27.93
N GLU A 61 -15.27 15.15 -27.36
CA GLU A 61 -16.55 15.03 -28.09
C GLU A 61 -17.40 16.33 -28.08
N LEU A 62 -16.85 17.45 -27.60
CA LEU A 62 -17.43 18.81 -27.67
C LEU A 62 -16.57 19.71 -28.56
#